data_AF-A0A258BVW8-F1
#
_entry.id   AF-A0A258BVW8-F1
#
_cell.length_a   1.000
_cell.length_b   1.000
_cell.length_c   1.000
_cell.angle_alpha   90.00
_cell.angle_beta   90.00
_cell.angle_gamma   90.00
#
_symmetry.space_group_name_H-M   'P 1'
#
loop_
_entity.id
_entity.type
_entity.pdbx_description
1 polymer ?
#
loop_
_entity_poly.entity_id
_entity_poly.type
_entity_poly.pdbx_seq_one_letter_code
_entity_poly.pdbx_strand_id
1 'polypeptide(L)'
;MYKDKGPVRYRKFGYATNETSSYMPAAIHLSPAAPFVAQLDSVGLFFWIKVVEVVVGVCLILNIYVPLALLMEMPTTMSIFYLNTFVDGLPRQLYTGPKELFLNLILIGAYSAYFLPLLTARAEYAPIWRKGRNVAGRNPVTMETQKGLGL
;
A
#
# COMPACT_ATOMS: atom_id res chain seq x y z
N MET A 1 -10.66 38.53 41.42
CA MET A 1 -10.37 39.02 40.06
C MET A 1 -10.09 37.79 39.18
N TYR A 2 -11.15 37.08 38.78
CA TYR A 2 -11.05 35.85 37.99
C TYR A 2 -11.44 36.22 36.55
N LYS A 3 -10.51 36.05 35.61
CA LYS A 3 -10.65 36.49 34.23
C LYS A 3 -11.54 35.47 33.49
N ASP A 4 -12.76 35.88 33.22
CA ASP A 4 -13.77 35.12 32.48
C ASP A 4 -13.24 34.77 31.09
N LYS A 5 -12.89 33.49 30.88
CA LYS A 5 -12.60 32.92 29.57
C LYS A 5 -13.89 32.25 29.12
N GLY A 6 -14.61 32.93 28.21
CA GLY A 6 -15.87 32.47 27.66
C GLY A 6 -15.81 31.03 27.10
N PRO A 7 -16.96 30.37 26.93
CA PRO A 7 -17.02 28.98 26.53
C PRO A 7 -16.36 28.81 25.15
N VAL A 8 -15.34 27.96 25.09
CA VAL A 8 -14.72 27.52 23.83
C VAL A 8 -15.79 26.76 23.06
N ARG A 9 -16.49 27.44 22.14
CA ARG A 9 -17.39 26.80 21.18
C ARG A 9 -16.53 25.92 20.29
N TYR A 10 -16.58 24.61 20.53
CA TYR A 10 -16.28 23.63 19.49
C TYR A 10 -17.23 23.90 18.34
N ARG A 11 -16.72 24.58 17.30
CA ARG A 11 -17.43 24.76 16.04
C ARG A 11 -17.57 23.36 15.46
N LYS A 12 -18.74 22.72 15.64
CA LYS A 12 -19.15 21.55 14.84
C LYS A 12 -19.02 22.00 13.39
N PHE A 13 -17.95 21.59 12.74
CA PHE A 13 -17.78 21.78 11.30
C PHE A 13 -18.81 20.86 10.66
N GLY A 14 -19.95 21.45 10.32
CA GLY A 14 -21.06 20.73 9.70
C GLY A 14 -20.65 20.27 8.32
N TYR A 15 -20.39 18.98 8.16
CA TYR A 15 -20.52 18.30 6.89
C TYR A 15 -21.94 17.74 6.82
N ALA A 16 -22.90 18.63 6.62
CA ALA A 16 -24.22 18.24 6.14
C ALA A 16 -24.17 18.24 4.61
N THR A 17 -23.86 17.07 4.04
CA THR A 17 -24.26 16.73 2.66
C THR A 17 -25.07 15.44 2.74
N ASN A 18 -26.37 15.62 2.62
CA ASN A 18 -27.46 14.72 2.97
C ASN A 18 -27.78 13.67 1.90
N GLU A 19 -26.79 13.22 1.12
CA GLU A 19 -26.99 12.19 0.08
C GLU A 19 -25.88 11.12 0.02
N THR A 20 -24.70 11.37 0.57
CA THR A 20 -23.57 10.42 0.54
C THR A 20 -23.45 9.56 1.81
N SER A 21 -24.24 9.86 2.85
CA SER A 21 -24.20 9.16 4.14
C SER A 21 -24.89 7.78 4.13
N SER A 22 -25.69 7.45 3.11
CA SER A 22 -26.45 6.20 3.08
C SER A 22 -25.62 4.96 2.72
N TYR A 23 -24.41 5.13 2.18
CA TYR A 23 -23.57 4.02 1.70
C TYR A 23 -22.37 3.71 2.59
N MET A 24 -22.08 4.54 3.60
CA MET A 24 -21.03 4.25 4.57
C MET A 24 -21.62 3.58 5.82
N PRO A 25 -21.12 2.40 6.24
CA PRO A 25 -21.55 1.82 7.50
C PRO A 25 -21.24 2.76 8.66
N ALA A 26 -22.15 2.85 9.64
CA ALA A 26 -22.10 3.76 10.79
C ALA A 26 -20.77 3.78 11.56
N ALA A 27 -19.95 2.73 11.44
CA ALA A 27 -18.61 2.65 12.02
C ALA A 27 -17.61 3.65 11.43
N ILE A 28 -17.79 4.09 10.17
CA ILE A 28 -16.89 5.06 9.53
C ILE A 28 -17.20 6.46 10.07
N HIS A 29 -18.45 6.82 10.33
CA HIS A 29 -18.80 8.19 10.78
C HIS A 29 -18.23 8.60 12.16
N LEU A 30 -17.77 7.65 12.99
CA LEU A 30 -17.15 7.95 14.29
C LEU A 30 -15.63 8.08 14.23
N SER A 31 -15.00 7.70 13.12
CA SER A 31 -13.55 7.69 12.94
C SER A 31 -13.04 9.09 12.56
N PRO A 32 -12.05 9.64 13.27
CA PRO A 32 -11.34 10.86 12.85
C PRO A 32 -10.77 10.81 11.43
N ALA A 33 -10.49 9.61 10.88
CA ALA A 33 -10.04 9.41 9.51
C ALA A 33 -11.15 9.47 8.44
N ALA A 34 -12.43 9.44 8.84
CA ALA A 34 -13.56 9.41 7.92
C ALA A 34 -13.66 10.60 6.95
N PRO A 35 -13.39 11.87 7.36
CA PRO A 35 -13.44 13.00 6.45
C PRO A 35 -12.44 12.87 5.30
N PHE A 36 -11.27 12.26 5.54
CA PHE A 36 -10.27 12.02 4.50
C PHE A 36 -10.80 11.03 3.44
N VAL A 37 -11.42 9.93 3.87
CA VAL A 37 -12.02 8.95 2.96
C VAL A 37 -13.19 9.55 2.19
N ALA A 38 -14.03 10.35 2.86
CA ALA A 38 -15.14 11.05 2.22
C ALA A 38 -14.67 12.04 1.14
N GLN A 39 -13.55 12.73 1.38
CA GLN A 39 -12.95 13.63 0.39
C GLN A 39 -12.37 12.86 -0.81
N LEU A 40 -11.68 11.74 -0.57
CA LEU A 40 -11.20 10.86 -1.64
C LEU A 40 -12.33 10.34 -2.54
N ASP A 41 -13.49 10.04 -1.94
CA ASP A 41 -14.68 9.63 -2.67
C ASP A 41 -15.28 10.79 -3.47
N SER A 42 -15.35 11.98 -2.87
CA SER A 42 -15.90 13.18 -3.54
C SER A 42 -15.13 13.60 -4.80
N VAL A 43 -13.83 13.33 -4.86
CA VAL A 43 -12.98 13.59 -6.05
C VAL A 43 -12.95 12.39 -7.01
N GLY A 44 -13.66 11.30 -6.72
CA GLY A 44 -13.72 10.08 -7.52
C GLY A 44 -12.49 9.19 -7.42
N LEU A 45 -11.52 9.52 -6.57
CA LEU A 45 -10.27 8.76 -6.45
C LEU A 45 -10.47 7.45 -5.68
N PHE A 46 -11.43 7.42 -4.75
CA PHE A 46 -11.73 6.20 -3.97
C PHE A 46 -12.11 5.01 -4.85
N PHE A 47 -12.89 5.24 -5.91
CA PHE A 47 -13.23 4.20 -6.89
C PHE A 47 -11.98 3.62 -7.55
N TRP A 48 -11.06 4.46 -8.01
CA TRP A 48 -9.82 4.03 -8.65
C TRP A 48 -8.90 3.26 -7.71
N ILE A 49 -8.80 3.68 -6.44
CA ILE A 49 -8.05 2.95 -5.41
C ILE A 49 -8.60 1.52 -5.27
N LYS A 50 -9.92 1.37 -5.21
CA LYS A 50 -10.55 0.05 -5.12
C LYS A 50 -10.36 -0.81 -6.36
N VAL A 51 -10.37 -0.22 -7.55
CA VAL A 51 -10.03 -0.94 -8.78
C VAL A 51 -8.59 -1.47 -8.73
N VAL A 52 -7.63 -0.64 -8.30
CA VAL A 52 -6.23 -1.06 -8.14
C VAL A 52 -6.10 -2.19 -7.11
N GLU A 53 -6.78 -2.08 -5.97
CA GLU A 53 -6.79 -3.11 -4.92
C GLU A 53 -7.30 -4.46 -5.44
N VAL A 54 -8.39 -4.46 -6.23
CA VAL A 54 -8.91 -5.68 -6.86
C VAL A 54 -7.92 -6.25 -7.88
N VAL A 55 -7.33 -5.42 -8.73
CA VAL A 55 -6.35 -5.86 -9.72
C VAL A 55 -5.12 -6.48 -9.05
N VAL A 56 -4.61 -5.84 -7.99
CA VAL A 56 -3.50 -6.36 -7.20
C VAL A 56 -3.88 -7.69 -6.54
N GLY A 57 -5.06 -7.78 -5.92
CA GLY A 57 -5.55 -9.02 -5.33
C GLY A 57 -5.63 -10.17 -6.34
N VAL A 58 -6.11 -9.90 -7.56
CA VAL A 58 -6.13 -10.89 -8.65
C VAL A 58 -4.73 -11.30 -9.07
N CYS A 59 -3.80 -10.35 -9.21
CA CYS A 59 -2.39 -10.65 -9.51
C CYS A 59 -1.74 -11.54 -8.44
N LEU A 60 -2.04 -11.31 -7.16
CA LEU A 60 -1.55 -12.13 -6.04
C LEU A 60 -2.16 -13.55 -6.06
N ILE A 61 -3.47 -13.68 -6.29
CA ILE A 61 -4.16 -14.98 -6.35
C ILE A 61 -3.65 -15.81 -7.53
N LEU A 62 -3.48 -15.19 -8.70
CA LEU A 62 -3.02 -15.87 -9.92
C LEU A 62 -1.49 -16.02 -9.97
N ASN A 63 -0.76 -15.43 -9.02
CA ASN A 63 0.69 -15.38 -9.00
C ASN A 63 1.28 -14.77 -10.30
N ILE A 64 0.63 -13.75 -10.85
CA ILE A 64 1.03 -13.05 -12.08
C ILE A 64 1.47 -11.64 -11.70
N TYR A 65 2.63 -11.18 -12.18
CA TYR A 65 3.17 -9.83 -11.91
C TYR A 65 3.25 -9.47 -10.41
N VAL A 66 3.44 -10.45 -9.53
CA VAL A 66 3.42 -10.27 -8.06
C VAL A 66 4.34 -9.16 -7.57
N PRO A 67 5.62 -9.04 -8.00
CA PRO A 67 6.48 -7.95 -7.52
C PRO A 67 5.96 -6.55 -7.90
N LEU A 68 5.33 -6.42 -9.07
CA LEU A 68 4.74 -5.15 -9.50
C LEU A 68 3.46 -4.85 -8.70
N ALA A 69 2.63 -5.87 -8.49
CA ALA A 69 1.39 -5.75 -7.73
C ALA A 69 1.64 -5.29 -6.29
N LEU A 70 2.64 -5.87 -5.61
CA LEU A 70 3.06 -5.47 -4.27
C LEU A 70 3.53 -4.01 -4.22
N LEU A 71 4.29 -3.57 -5.23
CA LEU A 71 4.75 -2.18 -5.30
C LEU A 71 3.58 -1.19 -5.49
N MET A 72 2.57 -1.57 -6.28
CA MET A 72 1.37 -0.75 -6.47
C MET A 72 0.50 -0.66 -5.21
N GLU A 73 0.55 -1.68 -4.34
CA GLU A 73 -0.23 -1.72 -3.09
C GLU A 73 0.40 -0.93 -1.94
N MET A 74 1.71 -0.64 -2.01
CA MET A 74 2.44 0.11 -0.99
C MET A 74 1.84 1.48 -0.63
N PRO A 75 1.48 2.39 -1.57
CA PRO A 75 0.87 3.67 -1.22
C PRO A 75 -0.48 3.51 -0.49
N THR A 76 -1.28 2.51 -0.86
CA THR A 76 -2.59 2.24 -0.26
C THR A 76 -2.43 1.69 1.16
N THR A 77 -1.61 0.66 1.34
CA THR A 77 -1.33 0.06 2.67
C THR A 77 -0.67 1.07 3.63
N MET A 78 0.19 1.97 3.13
CA MET A 78 0.77 3.04 3.94
C MET A 78 -0.28 4.07 4.40
N SER A 79 -1.20 4.44 3.51
CA SER A 79 -2.29 5.36 3.83
C SER A 79 -3.21 4.76 4.90
N ILE A 80 -3.57 3.47 4.77
CA ILE A 80 -4.40 2.78 5.75
C ILE A 80 -3.67 2.64 7.10
N PHE A 81 -2.39 2.27 7.09
CA PHE A 81 -1.57 2.21 8.31
C PHE A 81 -1.52 3.55 9.03
N TYR A 82 -1.29 4.65 8.32
CA TYR A 82 -1.21 5.97 8.91
C TYR A 82 -2.53 6.40 9.54
N LEU A 83 -3.64 6.26 8.80
CA LEU A 83 -4.96 6.63 9.28
C LEU A 83 -5.39 5.78 10.48
N ASN A 84 -5.19 4.47 10.42
CA ASN A 84 -5.63 3.57 11.48
C ASN A 84 -4.76 3.66 12.74
N THR A 85 -3.45 3.89 12.61
CA THR A 85 -2.50 3.89 13.74
C THR A 85 -2.36 5.26 14.39
N PHE A 86 -2.26 6.34 13.61
CA PHE A 86 -1.97 7.68 14.13
C PHE A 86 -3.19 8.59 14.22
N VAL A 87 -4.18 8.41 13.33
CA VAL A 87 -5.35 9.32 13.27
C VAL A 87 -6.50 8.80 14.11
N ASP A 88 -6.87 7.53 13.94
CA ASP A 88 -8.02 6.94 14.63
C ASP A 88 -7.71 6.46 16.04
N GLY A 89 -6.64 5.68 16.21
CA GLY A 89 -6.27 5.14 17.52
C GLY A 89 -7.28 4.15 18.13
N LEU A 90 -8.36 3.77 17.42
CA LEU A 90 -9.35 2.82 17.91
C LEU A 90 -8.75 1.40 18.00
N PRO A 91 -9.01 0.62 19.07
CA PRO A 91 -8.37 -0.69 19.28
C PRO A 91 -8.53 -1.64 18.09
N ARG A 92 -9.70 -1.65 17.45
CA ARG A 92 -9.97 -2.46 16.26
C ARG A 92 -9.11 -2.03 15.07
N GLN A 93 -8.98 -0.73 14.84
CA GLN A 93 -8.21 -0.18 13.72
C GLN A 93 -6.70 -0.31 13.94
N LEU A 94 -6.26 -0.20 15.19
CA LEU A 94 -4.87 -0.41 15.59
C LEU A 94 -4.36 -1.82 15.28
N TYR A 95 -5.24 -2.82 15.20
CA TYR A 95 -4.87 -4.16 14.76
C TYR A 95 -4.95 -4.32 13.24
N THR A 96 -5.90 -3.70 12.57
CA THR A 96 -6.09 -3.88 11.12
C THR A 96 -5.02 -3.15 10.30
N GLY A 97 -4.75 -1.87 10.62
CA GLY A 97 -3.79 -1.05 9.85
C GLY A 97 -2.37 -1.63 9.81
N PRO A 98 -1.75 -1.95 10.96
CA PRO A 98 -0.43 -2.57 10.99
C PRO A 98 -0.38 -3.95 10.35
N LYS A 99 -1.45 -4.75 10.41
CA LYS A 99 -1.49 -6.08 9.77
C LYS A 99 -1.42 -5.98 8.25
N GLU A 100 -2.17 -5.07 7.65
CA GLU A 100 -2.16 -4.88 6.20
C GLU A 100 -0.76 -4.48 5.70
N LEU A 101 -0.14 -3.49 6.36
CA LEU A 101 1.23 -3.10 6.02
C LEU A 101 2.23 -4.24 6.27
N PHE A 102 2.09 -4.94 7.39
CA PHE A 102 3.00 -6.04 7.75
C PHE A 102 2.93 -7.20 6.75
N LEU A 103 1.73 -7.60 6.32
CA LEU A 103 1.57 -8.66 5.32
C LEU A 103 2.16 -8.24 3.97
N ASN A 104 1.92 -7.00 3.52
CA ASN A 104 2.51 -6.49 2.29
C ASN A 104 4.05 -6.51 2.37
N LEU A 105 4.62 -6.05 3.49
CA LEU A 105 6.07 -6.08 3.72
C LEU A 105 6.66 -7.50 3.77
N ILE A 106 5.97 -8.47 4.38
CA ILE A 106 6.39 -9.88 4.35
C ILE A 106 6.42 -10.39 2.93
N LEU A 107 5.39 -10.10 2.12
CA LEU A 107 5.36 -10.53 0.73
C LEU A 107 6.49 -9.86 -0.08
N ILE A 108 6.74 -8.58 0.11
CA ILE A 108 7.90 -7.90 -0.51
C ILE A 108 9.20 -8.57 -0.10
N GLY A 109 9.35 -8.95 1.17
CA GLY A 109 10.49 -9.72 1.67
C GLY A 109 10.62 -11.11 1.02
N ALA A 110 9.52 -11.83 0.85
CA ALA A 110 9.48 -13.13 0.18
C ALA A 110 9.88 -13.03 -1.31
N TYR A 111 9.51 -11.92 -1.97
CA TYR A 111 9.90 -11.60 -3.35
C TYR A 111 11.15 -10.72 -3.45
N SER A 112 11.94 -10.58 -2.37
CA SER A 112 13.08 -9.67 -2.29
C SER A 112 14.12 -9.87 -3.40
N ALA A 113 14.30 -11.11 -3.89
CA ALA A 113 15.17 -11.43 -5.02
C ALA A 113 14.86 -10.61 -6.29
N TYR A 114 13.60 -10.21 -6.50
CA TYR A 114 13.19 -9.37 -7.63
C TYR A 114 13.36 -7.87 -7.35
N PHE A 115 13.39 -7.46 -6.08
CA PHE A 115 13.55 -6.07 -5.66
C PHE A 115 15.02 -5.65 -5.45
N LEU A 116 15.92 -6.59 -5.17
CA LEU A 116 17.35 -6.31 -4.96
C LEU A 116 18.03 -5.56 -6.14
N PRO A 117 17.75 -5.87 -7.42
CA PRO A 117 18.31 -5.11 -8.54
C PRO A 117 17.85 -3.65 -8.58
N LEU A 118 16.64 -3.34 -8.10
CA LEU A 118 16.12 -1.96 -8.02
C LEU A 118 16.86 -1.13 -6.96
N LEU A 119 17.39 -1.78 -5.92
CA LEU A 119 18.14 -1.13 -4.84
C LEU A 119 19.65 -1.02 -5.13
N THR A 120 20.10 -1.41 -6.33
CA THR A 120 21.51 -1.33 -6.70
C THR A 120 21.91 0.12 -6.97
N ALA A 121 22.79 0.68 -6.14
CA ALA A 121 23.19 2.10 -6.18
C ALA A 121 23.79 2.56 -7.52
N ARG A 122 24.39 1.64 -8.29
CA ARG A 122 24.85 1.88 -9.66
C ARG A 122 24.25 0.85 -10.59
N ALA A 123 23.04 1.12 -11.07
CA ALA A 123 22.43 0.34 -12.12
C ALA A 123 23.24 0.53 -13.42
N GLU A 124 23.80 -0.54 -13.93
CA GLU A 124 24.46 -0.53 -15.24
C GLU A 124 23.40 -0.31 -16.33
N TYR A 125 23.64 0.59 -17.28
CA TYR A 125 22.67 0.89 -18.34
C TYR A 125 22.45 -0.33 -19.23
N ALA A 126 21.22 -0.80 -19.24
CA ALA A 126 20.88 -2.14 -19.65
C ALA A 126 19.66 -2.10 -20.60
N PRO A 127 19.85 -1.70 -21.87
CA PRO A 127 18.74 -1.55 -22.81
C PRO A 127 18.12 -2.89 -23.21
N ILE A 128 16.80 -2.90 -23.38
CA ILE A 128 15.99 -4.11 -23.66
C ILE A 128 16.34 -4.71 -25.04
N TRP A 129 16.82 -3.89 -25.98
CA TRP A 129 17.22 -4.31 -27.33
C TRP A 129 18.61 -4.96 -27.42
N ARG A 130 19.41 -4.97 -26.35
CA ARG A 130 20.72 -5.63 -26.33
C ARG A 130 20.53 -7.13 -26.06
N LYS A 131 20.47 -7.93 -27.13
CA LYS A 131 20.42 -9.41 -27.08
C LYS A 131 21.61 -9.95 -26.27
N GLY A 132 21.36 -10.88 -25.33
CA GLY A 132 22.40 -11.62 -24.60
C GLY A 132 22.48 -11.41 -23.08
N ARG A 133 21.45 -10.86 -22.42
CA ARG A 133 21.48 -10.67 -20.96
C ARG A 133 20.68 -11.72 -20.22
N ASN A 134 21.31 -12.33 -19.22
CA ASN A 134 20.66 -13.13 -18.18
C ASN A 134 19.82 -12.18 -17.31
N VAL A 135 18.57 -11.98 -17.71
CA VAL A 135 17.62 -11.18 -16.93
C VAL A 135 17.29 -11.99 -15.67
N ALA A 136 17.49 -11.37 -14.51
CA ALA A 136 17.37 -11.94 -13.17
C ALA A 136 18.56 -12.82 -12.73
N GLY A 137 19.70 -12.20 -12.38
CA GLY A 137 20.64 -12.69 -11.35
C GLY A 137 21.14 -14.15 -11.42
N ARG A 138 20.83 -14.86 -12.49
CA ARG A 138 21.12 -16.26 -12.70
C ARG A 138 22.49 -16.26 -13.33
N ASN A 139 23.52 -16.26 -12.47
CA ASN A 139 24.88 -16.44 -12.93
C ASN A 139 24.92 -17.72 -13.78
N PRO A 140 25.28 -17.66 -15.07
CA PRO A 140 25.49 -18.86 -15.89
C PRO A 140 26.69 -19.68 -15.40
N VAL A 141 27.50 -19.14 -14.48
CA VAL A 141 28.67 -19.79 -13.89
C VAL A 141 28.30 -21.08 -13.15
N THR A 142 27.09 -21.23 -12.61
CA THR A 142 26.65 -22.51 -12.02
C THR A 142 26.20 -23.55 -13.05
N MET A 143 25.90 -23.16 -14.29
CA MET A 143 25.56 -24.11 -15.36
C MET A 143 26.80 -24.73 -16.01
N GLU A 144 27.93 -24.02 -16.06
CA GLU A 144 29.18 -24.61 -16.56
C GLU A 144 29.88 -25.49 -15.53
N THR A 145 29.86 -25.13 -14.24
CA THR A 145 30.49 -25.94 -13.19
C THR A 145 29.78 -27.28 -12.96
N GLN A 146 28.48 -27.39 -13.24
CA GLN A 146 27.76 -28.68 -13.17
C GLN A 146 27.98 -29.55 -14.42
N LYS A 147 28.39 -28.97 -15.55
CA LYS A 147 28.67 -29.72 -16.79
C LYS A 147 30.12 -30.22 -16.88
N GLY A 148 31.02 -29.66 -16.06
CA GLY A 148 32.42 -30.10 -15.95
C GLY A 148 32.72 -31.06 -14.79
N LEU A 149 31.72 -31.36 -13.94
CA LEU A 149 31.89 -32.17 -12.72
C LEU A 149 30.75 -33.19 -12.54
N GLY A 150 30.41 -33.87 -13.63
CA GLY A 150 29.51 -35.03 -13.60
C GLY A 150 29.95 -36.05 -14.64
N LEU A 151 30.71 -37.05 -14.17
CA LEU A 151 30.95 -38.39 -14.73
C LEU A 151 31.17 -38.51 -16.26
#